data_AF-A0A0F0CCX4-F1
#
_entry.id   AF-A0A0F0CCX4-F1
#
_cell.length_a   1.000
_cell.length_b   1.000
_cell.length_c   1.000
_cell.angle_alpha   90.00
_cell.angle_beta   90.00
_cell.angle_gamma   90.00
#
_symmetry.space_group_name_H-M   'P 1'
#
loop_
_entity.id
_entity.type
_entity.pdbx_description
1 polymer ?
#
loop_
_entity_poly.entity_id
_entity_poly.type
_entity_poly.pdbx_seq_one_letter_code
_entity_poly.pdbx_strand_id
1 'polypeptide(L)'
;MERKVGTVSRGIRCPIIREGDNLAEIVVNSVLEAGADEGFEIRDRDVISVTESVVARAQGNYAPIQAISEDVKAKLGGGTIGVIFPILSRNRFSICLKGIAGGAKKIVLMLSYPSDEVGNSLVSLDQVDEAGINPYSDVLTLERYRELFGENKHEFTGVDYVDYYCQIIREAGAEAEVIFANNPREILNHTKRVLTCDIHSRARTKRILKEAGAEVVCGMDDILNAPVNGSGCNEKYGLLGSNKSTEDSIKLFPRECMDLVLDIQKQILDRTGKHVEVMVYGDGAFKDPVGKIWELADPCVAVANTEGLEGTPNEVKLKYLADNDFKDLSGEALKNAISQRIKEKKSNLVGDMSSQGTTPRRLTDLIGSLCDLTSGSGDKGTPVILVQGYFDNYTN
;
A
#
# COMPACT_ATOMS: atom_id res chain seq x y z
N MET A 1 8.89 26.75 28.86
CA MET A 1 9.28 25.46 29.46
C MET A 1 9.82 24.60 28.32
N GLU A 2 10.98 23.95 28.48
CA GLU A 2 11.57 23.16 27.40
C GLU A 2 10.67 21.95 27.06
N ARG A 3 10.30 21.78 25.79
CA ARG A 3 9.45 20.67 25.35
C ARG A 3 10.21 19.35 25.54
N LYS A 4 9.57 18.37 26.19
CA LYS A 4 10.16 17.04 26.47
C LYS A 4 9.56 15.91 25.64
N VAL A 5 8.48 16.19 24.92
CA VAL A 5 7.79 15.23 24.06
C VAL A 5 8.10 15.57 22.61
N GLY A 6 8.61 14.61 21.84
CA GLY A 6 8.89 14.76 20.41
C GLY A 6 7.64 14.61 19.55
N THR A 7 7.74 13.78 18.51
CA THR A 7 6.64 13.46 17.61
C THR A 7 5.52 12.70 18.33
N VAL A 8 4.28 13.09 18.06
CA VAL A 8 3.08 12.42 18.58
C VAL A 8 2.17 12.03 17.42
N SER A 9 1.67 10.81 17.42
CA SER A 9 0.67 10.32 16.45
C SER A 9 -0.67 10.07 17.14
N ARG A 10 -1.75 10.62 16.60
CA ARG A 10 -3.10 10.52 17.18
C ARG A 10 -4.09 10.00 16.16
N GLY A 11 -4.76 8.90 16.49
CA GLY A 11 -5.95 8.46 15.75
C GLY A 11 -7.15 9.32 16.14
N ILE A 12 -7.70 10.05 15.18
CA ILE A 12 -8.85 10.94 15.37
C ILE A 12 -10.11 10.17 14.99
N ARG A 13 -11.04 10.07 15.94
CA ARG A 13 -12.33 9.41 15.70
C ARG A 13 -13.19 10.27 14.78
N CYS A 14 -13.75 9.65 13.75
CA CYS A 14 -14.62 10.32 12.78
C CYS A 14 -16.02 9.67 12.76
N PRO A 15 -17.05 10.38 12.27
CA PRO A 15 -18.33 9.77 11.95
C PRO A 15 -18.18 8.73 10.84
N ILE A 16 -19.20 7.90 10.66
CA ILE A 16 -19.25 6.93 9.56
C ILE A 16 -19.35 7.69 8.23
N ILE A 17 -18.27 7.70 7.47
CA ILE A 17 -18.19 8.31 6.13
C ILE A 17 -19.04 7.53 5.14
N ARG A 18 -19.81 8.23 4.32
CA ARG A 18 -20.65 7.69 3.24
C ARG A 18 -20.29 8.34 1.91
N GLU A 19 -20.79 7.73 0.85
CA GLU A 19 -20.69 8.28 -0.49
C GLU A 19 -21.33 9.68 -0.58
N GLY A 20 -20.61 10.61 -1.20
CA GLY A 20 -21.05 12.00 -1.38
C GLY A 20 -20.85 12.91 -0.17
N ASP A 21 -20.33 12.39 0.95
CA ASP A 21 -20.05 13.21 2.13
C ASP A 21 -18.97 14.27 1.84
N ASN A 22 -19.12 15.45 2.44
CA ASN A 22 -18.10 16.50 2.42
C ASN A 22 -16.92 16.10 3.33
N LEU A 23 -16.00 15.31 2.78
CA LEU A 23 -14.91 14.74 3.54
C LEU A 23 -13.97 15.80 4.13
N ALA A 24 -13.72 16.90 3.42
CA ALA A 24 -12.87 17.98 3.93
C ALA A 24 -13.43 18.59 5.23
N GLU A 25 -14.71 18.93 5.22
CA GLU A 25 -15.41 19.47 6.39
C GLU A 25 -15.44 18.47 7.56
N ILE A 26 -15.70 17.19 7.27
CA ILE A 26 -15.70 16.15 8.31
C ILE A 26 -14.32 16.01 8.95
N VAL A 27 -13.25 15.97 8.15
CA VAL A 27 -11.87 15.87 8.66
C VAL A 27 -11.53 17.07 9.53
N VAL A 28 -11.80 18.29 9.05
CA VAL A 28 -11.52 19.53 9.77
C VAL A 28 -12.28 19.59 11.09
N ASN A 29 -13.59 19.34 11.07
CA ASN A 29 -14.40 19.36 12.30
C ASN A 29 -13.92 18.29 13.29
N SER A 30 -13.66 17.06 12.83
CA SER A 30 -13.20 15.97 13.71
C SER A 30 -11.87 16.29 14.39
N VAL A 31 -10.91 16.89 13.68
CA VAL A 31 -9.60 17.26 14.25
C VAL A 31 -9.74 18.40 15.26
N LEU A 32 -10.55 19.42 14.96
CA LEU A 32 -10.76 20.57 15.84
C LEU A 32 -11.53 20.18 17.11
N GLU A 33 -12.60 19.39 16.97
CA GLU A 33 -13.39 18.87 18.09
C GLU A 33 -12.52 17.98 18.98
N ALA A 34 -11.74 17.06 18.41
CA ALA A 34 -10.80 16.24 19.17
C ALA A 34 -9.76 17.09 19.93
N GLY A 35 -9.26 18.17 19.31
CA GLY A 35 -8.33 19.10 19.96
C GLY A 35 -8.96 19.81 21.16
N ALA A 36 -10.21 20.26 21.02
CA ALA A 36 -10.96 20.92 22.08
C ALA A 36 -11.27 19.96 23.25
N ASP A 37 -11.71 18.73 22.94
CA ASP A 37 -12.16 17.76 23.94
C ASP A 37 -10.99 17.08 24.67
N GLU A 38 -9.89 16.78 23.96
CA GLU A 38 -8.73 16.06 24.51
C GLU A 38 -7.58 17.00 24.94
N GLY A 39 -7.75 18.31 24.77
CA GLY A 39 -6.84 19.34 25.28
C GLY A 39 -5.51 19.43 24.51
N PHE A 40 -5.54 19.38 23.18
CA PHE A 40 -4.38 19.64 22.33
C PHE A 40 -4.68 20.72 21.28
N GLU A 41 -3.64 21.47 20.91
CA GLU A 41 -3.71 22.50 19.88
C GLU A 41 -3.08 21.99 18.58
N ILE A 42 -3.61 22.46 17.45
CA ILE A 42 -2.99 22.31 16.13
C ILE A 42 -1.86 23.33 15.99
N ARG A 43 -0.74 22.92 15.41
CA ARG A 43 0.45 23.76 15.22
C ARG A 43 0.82 23.86 13.75
N ASP A 44 1.60 24.89 13.45
CA ASP A 44 2.21 25.01 12.12
C ASP A 44 3.06 23.76 11.83
N ARG A 45 2.91 23.23 10.62
CA ARG A 45 3.53 22.00 10.10
C ARG A 45 3.12 20.69 10.79
N ASP A 46 2.09 20.68 11.62
CA ASP A 46 1.43 19.42 11.96
C ASP A 46 0.87 18.77 10.69
N VAL A 47 0.80 17.44 10.66
CA VAL A 47 0.35 16.69 9.48
C VAL A 47 -0.99 16.04 9.76
N ILE A 48 -2.01 16.36 8.95
CA ILE A 48 -3.32 15.70 8.97
C ILE A 48 -3.36 14.69 7.83
N SER A 49 -3.43 13.40 8.16
CA SER A 49 -3.42 12.32 7.19
C SER A 49 -4.75 11.58 7.17
N VAL A 50 -5.31 11.34 5.99
CA VAL A 50 -6.60 10.66 5.80
C VAL A 50 -6.37 9.34 5.07
N THR A 51 -6.92 8.23 5.57
CA THR A 51 -6.81 6.93 4.87
C THR A 51 -7.51 6.98 3.51
N GLU A 52 -6.85 6.42 2.52
CA GLU A 52 -7.35 6.13 1.18
C GLU A 52 -8.71 5.43 1.21
N SER A 53 -8.97 4.56 2.19
CA SER A 53 -10.20 3.80 2.28
C SER A 53 -11.43 4.71 2.48
N VAL A 54 -11.35 5.75 3.33
CA VAL A 54 -12.49 6.66 3.52
C VAL A 54 -12.62 7.66 2.38
N VAL A 55 -11.51 8.04 1.75
CA VAL A 55 -11.55 8.89 0.54
C VAL A 55 -12.25 8.13 -0.59
N ALA A 56 -11.86 6.88 -0.85
CA ALA A 56 -12.51 6.04 -1.86
C ALA A 56 -14.01 5.86 -1.58
N ARG A 57 -14.39 5.76 -0.30
CA ARG A 57 -15.79 5.61 0.12
C ARG A 57 -16.59 6.89 -0.15
N ALA A 58 -16.05 8.05 0.22
CA ALA A 58 -16.68 9.34 -0.05
C ALA A 58 -16.83 9.60 -1.55
N GLN A 59 -15.85 9.19 -2.35
CA GLN A 59 -15.87 9.34 -3.82
C GLN A 59 -16.92 8.48 -4.53
N GLY A 60 -17.44 7.42 -3.91
CA GLY A 60 -18.41 6.54 -4.59
C GLY A 60 -17.81 5.73 -5.74
N ASN A 61 -16.48 5.55 -5.79
CA ASN A 61 -15.81 4.90 -6.92
C ASN A 61 -15.92 3.37 -6.85
N TYR A 62 -17.10 2.85 -7.17
CA TYR A 62 -17.41 1.41 -7.12
C TYR A 62 -17.54 0.80 -8.52
N ALA A 63 -17.21 -0.48 -8.65
CA ALA A 63 -17.43 -1.23 -9.88
C ALA A 63 -18.01 -2.62 -9.58
N PRO A 64 -19.02 -3.08 -10.35
CA PRO A 64 -19.49 -4.46 -10.26
C PRO A 64 -18.46 -5.42 -10.87
N ILE A 65 -18.41 -6.66 -10.40
CA ILE A 65 -17.51 -7.69 -10.96
C ILE A 65 -17.76 -7.92 -12.46
N GLN A 66 -18.97 -7.67 -12.94
CA GLN A 66 -19.32 -7.78 -14.36
C GLN A 66 -18.55 -6.78 -15.24
N ALA A 67 -18.27 -5.57 -14.73
CA ALA A 67 -17.45 -4.59 -15.44
C ALA A 67 -16.01 -5.09 -15.58
N ILE A 68 -15.48 -5.77 -14.56
CA ILE A 68 -14.17 -6.43 -14.61
C ILE A 68 -14.17 -7.53 -15.69
N SER A 69 -15.19 -8.40 -15.68
CA SER A 69 -15.33 -9.48 -16.68
C SER A 69 -15.33 -8.95 -18.11
N GLU A 70 -16.10 -7.90 -18.37
CA GLU A 70 -16.20 -7.29 -19.69
C GLU A 70 -14.90 -6.65 -20.14
N ASP A 71 -14.22 -5.93 -19.25
CA ASP A 71 -12.94 -5.30 -19.56
C ASP A 71 -11.83 -6.33 -19.81
N VAL A 72 -11.77 -7.37 -18.97
CA VAL A 72 -10.85 -8.51 -19.15
C VAL A 72 -11.13 -9.19 -20.48
N LYS A 73 -12.39 -9.46 -20.81
CA LYS A 73 -12.76 -10.08 -22.10
C LYS A 73 -12.39 -9.18 -23.28
N ALA A 74 -12.60 -7.87 -23.18
CA ALA A 74 -12.26 -6.92 -24.23
C ALA A 74 -10.75 -6.82 -24.46
N LYS A 75 -9.96 -6.76 -23.39
CA LYS A 75 -8.51 -6.58 -23.44
C LYS A 75 -7.76 -7.89 -23.73
N LEU A 76 -8.19 -9.01 -23.15
CA LEU A 76 -7.52 -10.30 -23.22
C LEU A 76 -8.23 -11.32 -24.13
N GLY A 77 -9.39 -10.99 -24.71
CA GLY A 77 -10.04 -11.78 -25.77
C GLY A 77 -10.89 -12.98 -25.30
N GLY A 78 -11.01 -13.21 -23.99
CA GLY A 78 -11.93 -14.18 -23.38
C GLY A 78 -11.67 -15.67 -23.66
N GLY A 79 -10.48 -16.03 -24.13
CA GLY A 79 -10.03 -17.42 -24.28
C GLY A 79 -9.38 -17.95 -23.01
N THR A 80 -8.21 -18.58 -23.17
CA THR A 80 -7.32 -18.97 -22.07
C THR A 80 -6.46 -17.78 -21.65
N ILE A 81 -6.56 -17.39 -20.39
CA ILE A 81 -5.80 -16.28 -19.80
C ILE A 81 -4.87 -16.82 -18.72
N GLY A 82 -3.61 -16.40 -18.77
CA GLY A 82 -2.64 -16.65 -17.71
C GLY A 82 -2.78 -15.57 -16.66
N VAL A 83 -3.12 -15.91 -15.43
CA VAL A 83 -3.23 -14.96 -14.31
C VAL A 83 -2.08 -15.25 -13.37
N ILE A 84 -1.17 -14.29 -13.20
CA ILE A 84 0.10 -14.56 -12.53
C ILE A 84 0.37 -13.61 -11.36
N PHE A 85 1.05 -14.16 -10.36
CA PHE A 85 1.60 -13.43 -9.22
C PHE A 85 0.60 -12.57 -8.44
N PRO A 86 -0.61 -13.07 -8.13
CA PRO A 86 -1.50 -12.35 -7.25
C PRO A 86 -1.01 -12.38 -5.80
N ILE A 87 -1.41 -11.36 -5.03
CA ILE A 87 -1.35 -11.45 -3.57
C ILE A 87 -2.43 -12.40 -3.04
N LEU A 88 -2.11 -13.14 -1.98
CA LEU A 88 -3.02 -14.06 -1.33
C LEU A 88 -3.95 -13.28 -0.39
N SER A 89 -5.13 -12.93 -0.89
CA SER A 89 -6.08 -12.15 -0.10
C SER A 89 -7.54 -12.49 -0.43
N ARG A 90 -8.32 -12.76 0.64
CA ARG A 90 -9.79 -12.82 0.57
C ARG A 90 -10.43 -11.47 0.24
N ASN A 91 -9.82 -10.38 0.68
CA ASN A 91 -10.42 -9.05 0.60
C ASN A 91 -10.04 -8.30 -0.68
N ARG A 92 -8.77 -8.39 -1.10
CA ARG A 92 -8.23 -7.64 -2.24
C ARG A 92 -8.32 -8.43 -3.54
N PHE A 93 -7.77 -9.64 -3.58
CA PHE A 93 -7.64 -10.38 -4.84
C PHE A 93 -8.86 -11.24 -5.18
N SER A 94 -9.48 -11.92 -4.21
CA SER A 94 -10.51 -12.94 -4.50
C SER A 94 -11.73 -12.40 -5.26
N ILE A 95 -12.21 -11.22 -4.89
CA ILE A 95 -13.32 -10.55 -5.58
C ILE A 95 -12.92 -10.10 -6.99
N CYS A 96 -11.68 -9.64 -7.17
CA CYS A 96 -11.15 -9.31 -8.49
C CYS A 96 -11.01 -10.58 -9.35
N LEU A 97 -10.52 -11.68 -8.79
CA LEU A 97 -10.39 -12.98 -9.47
C LEU A 97 -11.74 -13.48 -9.99
N LYS A 98 -12.83 -13.31 -9.21
CA LYS A 98 -14.19 -13.64 -9.64
C LYS A 98 -14.56 -12.91 -10.94
N GLY A 99 -14.30 -11.59 -11.01
CA GLY A 99 -14.51 -10.81 -12.23
C GLY A 99 -13.56 -11.20 -13.36
N ILE A 100 -12.27 -11.41 -13.08
CA ILE A 100 -11.27 -11.84 -14.07
C ILE A 100 -11.67 -13.18 -14.71
N ALA A 101 -12.07 -14.15 -13.90
CA ALA A 101 -12.50 -15.47 -14.35
C ALA A 101 -13.79 -15.40 -15.18
N GLY A 102 -14.74 -14.54 -14.81
CA GLY A 102 -15.97 -14.32 -15.60
C GLY A 102 -15.71 -13.74 -16.99
N GLY A 103 -14.53 -13.13 -17.21
CA GLY A 103 -14.08 -12.64 -18.51
C GLY A 103 -13.40 -13.69 -19.40
N ALA A 104 -13.21 -14.93 -18.94
CA ALA A 104 -12.38 -15.95 -19.60
C ALA A 104 -13.10 -17.30 -19.77
N LYS A 105 -12.61 -18.15 -20.69
CA LYS A 105 -13.03 -19.56 -20.76
C LYS A 105 -12.20 -20.45 -19.84
N LYS A 106 -10.91 -20.13 -19.70
CA LYS A 106 -9.96 -20.86 -18.87
C LYS A 106 -8.98 -19.89 -18.22
N ILE A 107 -8.72 -20.09 -16.94
CA ILE A 107 -7.66 -19.43 -16.20
C ILE A 107 -6.55 -20.44 -15.92
N VAL A 108 -5.33 -20.09 -16.32
CA VAL A 108 -4.10 -20.73 -15.83
C VAL A 108 -3.54 -19.81 -14.75
N LEU A 109 -3.76 -20.17 -13.50
CA LEU A 109 -3.33 -19.40 -12.34
C LEU A 109 -1.91 -19.82 -11.96
N MET A 110 -0.97 -18.88 -12.06
CA MET A 110 0.42 -19.09 -11.63
C MET A 110 0.69 -18.35 -10.33
N LEU A 111 0.91 -19.13 -9.27
CA LEU A 111 1.21 -18.60 -7.95
C LEU A 111 2.72 -18.59 -7.70
N SER A 112 3.23 -17.47 -7.17
CA SER A 112 4.59 -17.40 -6.63
C SER A 112 4.69 -18.27 -5.38
N TYR A 113 5.84 -18.93 -5.19
CA TYR A 113 6.11 -19.75 -4.01
C TYR A 113 7.57 -19.57 -3.55
N PRO A 114 7.89 -19.59 -2.25
CA PRO A 114 7.02 -19.96 -1.12
C PRO A 114 5.97 -18.91 -0.74
N SER A 115 6.12 -17.66 -1.18
CA SER A 115 5.22 -16.55 -0.84
C SER A 115 4.92 -15.64 -2.02
N ASP A 116 3.86 -14.83 -1.90
CA ASP A 116 3.55 -13.75 -2.84
C ASP A 116 4.49 -12.54 -2.69
N GLU A 117 4.22 -11.47 -3.45
CA GLU A 117 5.03 -10.23 -3.47
C GLU A 117 5.13 -9.54 -2.10
N VAL A 118 4.06 -9.62 -1.29
CA VAL A 118 4.01 -8.97 0.02
C VAL A 118 4.38 -9.92 1.16
N GLY A 119 4.61 -11.20 0.88
CA GLY A 119 5.09 -12.18 1.85
C GLY A 119 4.00 -13.07 2.43
N ASN A 120 2.76 -13.09 1.91
CA ASN A 120 1.81 -14.13 2.32
C ASN A 120 2.34 -15.48 1.84
N SER A 121 2.50 -16.39 2.78
CA SER A 121 3.08 -17.71 2.54
C SER A 121 2.02 -18.69 2.01
N LEU A 122 2.37 -19.42 0.95
CA LEU A 122 1.71 -20.67 0.55
C LEU A 122 2.29 -21.86 1.32
N VAL A 123 3.62 -21.88 1.45
CA VAL A 123 4.39 -22.88 2.18
C VAL A 123 5.54 -22.18 2.90
N SER A 124 6.00 -22.77 4.01
CA SER A 124 7.18 -22.26 4.73
C SER A 124 8.47 -22.53 3.95
N LEU A 125 9.52 -21.75 4.25
CA LEU A 125 10.86 -22.01 3.71
C LEU A 125 11.39 -23.38 4.15
N ASP A 126 11.15 -23.78 5.39
CA ASP A 126 11.57 -25.09 5.91
C ASP A 126 10.94 -26.24 5.10
N GLN A 127 9.66 -26.14 4.76
CA GLN A 127 9.00 -27.13 3.89
C GLN A 127 9.63 -27.19 2.49
N VAL A 128 10.02 -26.04 1.92
CA VAL A 128 10.68 -26.00 0.61
C VAL A 128 12.06 -26.67 0.67
N ASP A 129 12.83 -26.38 1.72
CA ASP A 129 14.15 -26.95 1.96
C ASP A 129 14.07 -28.48 2.18
N GLU A 130 13.11 -28.93 2.99
CA GLU A 130 12.85 -30.35 3.27
C GLU A 130 12.40 -31.12 2.01
N ALA A 131 11.61 -30.46 1.14
CA ALA A 131 11.18 -31.03 -0.14
C ALA A 131 12.31 -31.05 -1.20
N GLY A 132 13.42 -30.35 -0.96
CA GLY A 132 14.56 -30.26 -1.88
C GLY A 132 14.25 -29.55 -3.19
N ILE A 133 13.31 -28.59 -3.16
CA ILE A 133 12.85 -27.85 -4.34
C ILE A 133 13.52 -26.49 -4.40
N ASN A 134 13.92 -26.04 -5.59
CA ASN A 134 14.46 -24.70 -5.78
C ASN A 134 13.37 -23.73 -6.30
N PRO A 135 12.85 -22.82 -5.46
CA PRO A 135 11.76 -21.92 -5.85
C PRO A 135 12.15 -20.96 -6.99
N TYR A 136 13.44 -20.77 -7.25
CA TYR A 136 13.89 -19.87 -8.32
C TYR A 136 13.92 -20.51 -9.71
N SER A 137 13.98 -21.85 -9.80
CA SER A 137 14.06 -22.58 -11.07
C SER A 137 12.92 -23.55 -11.30
N ASP A 138 12.38 -24.15 -10.25
CA ASP A 138 11.49 -25.29 -10.39
C ASP A 138 10.06 -24.82 -10.60
N VAL A 139 9.35 -25.53 -11.47
CA VAL A 139 7.95 -25.30 -11.79
C VAL A 139 7.14 -26.48 -11.31
N LEU A 140 6.11 -26.23 -10.51
CA LEU A 140 5.26 -27.28 -9.96
C LEU A 140 3.87 -27.24 -10.59
N THR A 141 3.34 -28.41 -10.88
CA THR A 141 1.90 -28.60 -11.13
C THR A 141 1.15 -28.63 -9.80
N LEU A 142 -0.17 -28.45 -9.84
CA LEU A 142 -1.01 -28.63 -8.66
C LEU A 142 -0.85 -30.02 -8.03
N GLU A 143 -0.81 -31.08 -8.83
CA GLU A 143 -0.59 -32.44 -8.35
C GLU A 143 0.73 -32.55 -7.57
N ARG A 144 1.84 -32.09 -8.18
CA ARG A 144 3.16 -32.15 -7.55
C ARG A 144 3.23 -31.30 -6.28
N TYR A 145 2.63 -30.12 -6.28
CA TYR A 145 2.53 -29.26 -5.10
C TYR A 145 1.79 -29.99 -3.96
N ARG A 146 0.67 -30.66 -4.26
CA ARG A 146 -0.11 -31.41 -3.25
C ARG A 146 0.61 -32.66 -2.76
N GLU A 147 1.35 -33.37 -3.60
CA GLU A 147 2.19 -34.49 -3.17
C GLU A 147 3.26 -34.06 -2.17
N LEU A 148 3.89 -32.90 -2.42
CA LEU A 148 4.99 -32.39 -1.62
C LEU A 148 4.52 -31.78 -0.31
N PHE A 149 3.46 -30.97 -0.37
CA PHE A 149 3.10 -30.08 0.72
C PHE A 149 1.68 -30.32 1.26
N GLY A 150 0.85 -31.12 0.61
CA GLY A 150 -0.53 -31.37 1.02
C GLY A 150 -1.42 -30.13 0.98
N GLU A 151 -2.34 -30.04 1.93
CA GLU A 151 -3.15 -28.83 2.18
C GLU A 151 -2.38 -27.85 3.08
N ASN A 152 -2.15 -26.64 2.59
CA ASN A 152 -1.45 -25.60 3.34
C ASN A 152 -2.40 -24.45 3.60
N LYS A 153 -2.87 -24.37 4.84
CA LYS A 153 -3.74 -23.31 5.30
C LYS A 153 -2.89 -22.14 5.76
N HIS A 154 -3.24 -20.95 5.30
CA HIS A 154 -2.56 -19.72 5.69
C HIS A 154 -2.70 -19.48 7.20
N GLU A 155 -1.59 -19.18 7.88
CA GLU A 155 -1.48 -19.10 9.35
C GLU A 155 -2.57 -18.23 9.98
N PHE A 156 -2.81 -17.03 9.43
CA PHE A 156 -3.77 -16.09 10.00
C PHE A 156 -5.23 -16.30 9.59
N THR A 157 -5.50 -16.93 8.43
CA THR A 157 -6.87 -17.01 7.90
C THR A 157 -7.45 -18.41 7.97
N GLY A 158 -6.61 -19.44 8.10
CA GLY A 158 -7.00 -20.85 8.04
C GLY A 158 -7.44 -21.31 6.64
N VAL A 159 -7.22 -20.50 5.61
CA VAL A 159 -7.67 -20.76 4.23
C VAL A 159 -6.55 -21.39 3.41
N ASP A 160 -6.88 -22.46 2.70
CA ASP A 160 -6.06 -22.96 1.59
C ASP A 160 -6.35 -22.12 0.35
N TYR A 161 -5.50 -21.13 0.07
CA TYR A 161 -5.73 -20.20 -1.03
C TYR A 161 -5.67 -20.85 -2.41
N VAL A 162 -4.95 -21.97 -2.56
CA VAL A 162 -4.88 -22.71 -3.82
C VAL A 162 -6.25 -23.29 -4.16
N ASP A 163 -6.87 -24.00 -3.21
CA ASP A 163 -8.20 -24.58 -3.41
C ASP A 163 -9.27 -23.49 -3.53
N TYR A 164 -9.21 -22.48 -2.65
CA TYR A 164 -10.15 -21.37 -2.65
C TYR A 164 -10.19 -20.62 -3.99
N TYR A 165 -9.03 -20.34 -4.59
CA TYR A 165 -8.97 -19.70 -5.90
C TYR A 165 -9.45 -20.60 -7.03
N CYS A 166 -9.18 -21.91 -6.97
CA CYS A 166 -9.76 -22.86 -7.92
C CYS A 166 -11.28 -22.84 -7.88
N GLN A 167 -11.87 -22.80 -6.69
CA GLN A 167 -13.32 -22.73 -6.51
C GLN A 167 -13.90 -21.45 -7.12
N ILE A 168 -13.33 -20.28 -6.81
CA ILE A 168 -13.77 -18.99 -7.37
C ILE A 168 -13.77 -19.01 -8.90
N ILE A 169 -12.70 -19.52 -9.52
CA ILE A 169 -12.58 -19.57 -10.99
C ILE A 169 -13.68 -20.44 -11.59
N ARG A 170 -13.93 -21.62 -11.01
CA ARG A 170 -14.96 -22.57 -11.48
C ARG A 170 -16.37 -22.03 -11.28
N GLU A 171 -16.65 -21.40 -10.14
CA GLU A 171 -17.93 -20.78 -9.84
C GLU A 171 -18.24 -19.59 -10.77
N ALA A 172 -17.20 -18.87 -11.21
CA ALA A 172 -17.32 -17.83 -12.23
C ALA A 172 -17.50 -18.39 -13.68
N GLY A 173 -17.49 -19.71 -13.85
CA GLY A 173 -17.75 -20.38 -15.12
C GLY A 173 -16.52 -20.67 -15.99
N ALA A 174 -15.31 -20.50 -15.46
CA ALA A 174 -14.06 -20.77 -16.18
C ALA A 174 -13.42 -22.10 -15.74
N GLU A 175 -12.70 -22.75 -16.65
CA GLU A 175 -11.81 -23.85 -16.30
C GLU A 175 -10.63 -23.32 -15.45
N ALA A 176 -10.25 -24.05 -14.40
CA ALA A 176 -9.15 -23.69 -13.50
C ALA A 176 -7.98 -24.67 -13.63
N GLU A 177 -6.81 -24.14 -14.00
CA GLU A 177 -5.52 -24.82 -13.95
C GLU A 177 -4.59 -24.03 -13.04
N VAL A 178 -3.82 -24.70 -12.18
CA VAL A 178 -2.86 -24.04 -11.27
C VAL A 178 -1.46 -24.59 -11.48
N ILE A 179 -0.51 -23.68 -11.58
CA ILE A 179 0.94 -23.95 -11.61
C ILE A 179 1.66 -23.03 -10.60
N PHE A 180 2.86 -23.41 -10.21
CA PHE A 180 3.69 -22.65 -9.26
C PHE A 180 5.05 -22.38 -9.87
N ALA A 181 5.43 -21.11 -9.98
CA ALA A 181 6.70 -20.67 -10.51
C ALA A 181 6.98 -19.23 -10.07
N ASN A 182 8.25 -18.84 -10.01
CA ASN A 182 8.65 -17.44 -9.76
C ASN A 182 9.19 -16.72 -11.02
N ASN A 183 9.36 -17.45 -12.12
CA ASN A 183 9.72 -16.88 -13.41
C ASN A 183 8.45 -16.60 -14.23
N PRO A 184 8.11 -15.33 -14.54
CA PRO A 184 6.88 -15.02 -15.27
C PRO A 184 6.82 -15.65 -16.66
N ARG A 185 7.96 -16.04 -17.25
CA ARG A 185 7.99 -16.65 -18.59
C ARG A 185 7.31 -18.01 -18.66
N GLU A 186 7.22 -18.74 -17.54
CA GLU A 186 6.65 -20.10 -17.51
C GLU A 186 5.19 -20.12 -17.96
N ILE A 187 4.43 -19.05 -17.68
CA ILE A 187 3.03 -18.95 -18.13
C ILE A 187 2.88 -19.00 -19.65
N LEU A 188 3.92 -18.63 -20.41
CA LEU A 188 3.88 -18.59 -21.88
C LEU A 188 3.87 -19.98 -22.51
N ASN A 189 4.20 -21.03 -21.75
CA ASN A 189 4.00 -22.42 -22.16
C ASN A 189 2.51 -22.79 -22.24
N HIS A 190 1.63 -22.02 -21.56
CA HIS A 190 0.20 -22.29 -21.47
C HIS A 190 -0.64 -21.29 -22.28
N THR A 191 -0.25 -20.02 -22.32
CA THR A 191 -0.94 -18.98 -23.11
C THR A 191 -0.08 -17.75 -23.33
N LYS A 192 -0.30 -17.06 -24.46
CA LYS A 192 0.35 -15.78 -24.79
C LYS A 192 -0.45 -14.56 -24.34
N ARG A 193 -1.55 -14.76 -23.62
CA ARG A 193 -2.43 -13.70 -23.12
C ARG A 193 -2.41 -13.70 -21.60
N VAL A 194 -1.76 -12.70 -21.02
CA VAL A 194 -1.36 -12.73 -19.61
C VAL A 194 -1.87 -11.49 -18.88
N LEU A 195 -2.43 -11.71 -17.70
CA LEU A 195 -2.74 -10.70 -16.70
C LEU A 195 -1.78 -10.87 -15.51
N THR A 196 -0.91 -9.89 -15.29
CA THR A 196 -0.05 -9.83 -14.09
C THR A 196 -0.78 -9.11 -12.95
N CYS A 197 -0.74 -9.72 -11.77
CA CYS A 197 -1.37 -9.23 -10.55
C CYS A 197 -0.35 -8.73 -9.52
N ASP A 198 0.92 -8.62 -9.91
CA ASP A 198 1.94 -7.95 -9.11
C ASP A 198 1.49 -6.52 -8.81
N ILE A 199 1.80 -6.02 -7.62
CA ILE A 199 1.57 -4.63 -7.24
C ILE A 199 2.81 -3.85 -7.64
N HIS A 200 3.93 -4.00 -6.96
CA HIS A 200 5.08 -3.09 -7.10
C HIS A 200 5.99 -3.45 -8.28
N SER A 201 6.08 -4.74 -8.60
CA SER A 201 6.93 -5.28 -9.66
C SER A 201 6.25 -5.40 -11.02
N ARG A 202 4.96 -5.05 -11.13
CA ARG A 202 4.13 -5.15 -12.35
C ARG A 202 4.79 -4.65 -13.62
N ALA A 203 5.46 -3.49 -13.58
CA ALA A 203 6.11 -2.92 -14.76
C ALA A 203 7.25 -3.81 -15.26
N ARG A 204 8.03 -4.41 -14.35
CA ARG A 204 9.08 -5.37 -14.66
C ARG A 204 8.47 -6.65 -15.25
N THR A 205 7.43 -7.19 -14.63
CA THR A 205 6.75 -8.40 -15.11
C THR A 205 6.17 -8.20 -16.51
N LYS A 206 5.42 -7.10 -16.73
CA LYS A 206 4.87 -6.74 -18.05
C LYS A 206 5.95 -6.67 -19.12
N ARG A 207 7.08 -6.04 -18.83
CA ARG A 207 8.22 -5.95 -19.74
C ARG A 207 8.80 -7.32 -20.08
N ILE A 208 9.06 -8.16 -19.07
CA ILE A 208 9.62 -9.50 -19.27
C ILE A 208 8.72 -10.36 -20.16
N LEU A 209 7.41 -10.36 -19.93
CA LEU A 209 6.45 -11.14 -20.71
C LEU A 209 6.42 -10.69 -22.18
N LYS A 210 6.40 -9.37 -22.42
CA LYS A 210 6.42 -8.80 -23.77
C LYS A 210 7.71 -9.18 -24.51
N GLU A 211 8.87 -9.05 -23.86
CA GLU A 211 10.17 -9.46 -24.42
C GLU A 211 10.24 -10.96 -24.72
N ALA A 212 9.54 -11.78 -23.93
CA ALA A 212 9.48 -13.24 -24.09
C ALA A 212 8.43 -13.72 -25.12
N GLY A 213 7.73 -12.81 -25.81
CA GLY A 213 6.83 -13.15 -26.91
C GLY A 213 5.36 -13.32 -26.53
N ALA A 214 4.91 -12.78 -25.40
CA ALA A 214 3.49 -12.65 -25.11
C ALA A 214 2.78 -11.76 -26.16
N GLU A 215 1.58 -12.15 -26.59
CA GLU A 215 0.77 -11.42 -27.57
C GLU A 215 0.02 -10.26 -26.92
N VAL A 216 -0.55 -10.52 -25.73
CA VAL A 216 -1.28 -9.52 -24.94
C VAL A 216 -0.83 -9.63 -23.50
N VAL A 217 -0.42 -8.49 -22.93
CA VAL A 217 0.00 -8.40 -21.53
C VAL A 217 -0.69 -7.20 -20.90
N CYS A 218 -1.56 -7.48 -19.94
CA CYS A 218 -2.19 -6.51 -19.06
C CYS A 218 -1.67 -6.71 -17.64
N GLY A 219 -1.68 -5.67 -16.83
CA GLY A 219 -1.62 -5.77 -15.38
C GLY A 219 -2.97 -5.44 -14.77
N MET A 220 -3.12 -5.66 -13.46
CA MET A 220 -4.29 -5.17 -12.73
C MET A 220 -4.47 -3.65 -12.86
N ASP A 221 -3.38 -2.90 -13.07
CA ASP A 221 -3.40 -1.47 -13.39
C ASP A 221 -3.99 -1.13 -14.76
N ASP A 222 -4.08 -2.11 -15.66
CA ASP A 222 -4.66 -1.93 -16.98
C ASP A 222 -6.16 -2.31 -17.01
N ILE A 223 -6.73 -2.87 -15.93
CA ILE A 223 -8.16 -3.27 -15.86
C ILE A 223 -8.95 -2.23 -15.06
N LEU A 224 -10.10 -1.80 -15.58
CA LEU A 224 -10.87 -0.64 -15.10
C LEU A 224 -10.04 0.64 -15.01
N ASN A 225 -9.14 0.85 -15.97
CA ASN A 225 -8.45 2.13 -16.18
C ASN A 225 -9.28 3.17 -16.95
N ALA A 226 -10.50 2.78 -17.35
CA ALA A 226 -11.55 3.64 -17.86
C ALA A 226 -12.91 3.05 -17.45
N PRO A 227 -13.99 3.83 -17.42
CA PRO A 227 -15.32 3.32 -17.08
C PRO A 227 -15.78 2.26 -18.07
N VAL A 228 -16.39 1.19 -17.56
CA VAL A 228 -17.06 0.16 -18.37
C VAL A 228 -18.54 0.20 -18.04
N ASN A 229 -19.38 0.56 -19.02
CA ASN A 229 -20.82 0.79 -18.85
C ASN A 229 -21.16 1.74 -17.68
N GLY A 230 -20.34 2.78 -17.49
CA GLY A 230 -20.53 3.75 -16.42
C GLY A 230 -20.08 3.29 -15.04
N SER A 231 -19.34 2.17 -14.94
CA SER A 231 -18.68 1.77 -13.69
C SER A 231 -17.68 2.82 -13.21
N GLY A 232 -17.32 2.76 -11.92
CA GLY A 232 -16.10 3.38 -11.43
C GLY A 232 -14.87 2.89 -12.17
N CYS A 233 -13.80 3.68 -12.12
CA CYS A 233 -12.49 3.37 -12.70
C CYS A 233 -11.36 4.09 -11.95
N ASN A 234 -10.13 3.64 -12.16
CA ASN A 234 -8.93 4.37 -11.73
C ASN A 234 -7.92 4.39 -12.89
N GLU A 235 -7.71 5.57 -13.48
CA GLU A 235 -6.92 5.76 -14.70
C GLU A 235 -5.45 5.36 -14.54
N LYS A 236 -4.94 5.41 -13.30
CA LYS A 236 -3.53 5.14 -13.00
C LYS A 236 -3.29 3.74 -12.47
N TYR A 237 -4.22 3.24 -11.65
CA TYR A 237 -4.01 2.03 -10.86
C TYR A 237 -5.01 0.91 -11.17
N GLY A 238 -6.01 1.16 -12.03
CA GLY A 238 -7.00 0.15 -12.40
C GLY A 238 -7.59 -0.53 -11.16
N LEU A 239 -7.41 -1.85 -11.06
CA LEU A 239 -7.83 -2.67 -9.91
C LEU A 239 -6.87 -2.67 -8.72
N LEU A 240 -5.65 -2.15 -8.85
CA LEU A 240 -4.68 -2.12 -7.74
C LEU A 240 -5.19 -1.20 -6.62
N GLY A 241 -5.07 -1.68 -5.37
CA GLY A 241 -5.60 -0.98 -4.19
C GLY A 241 -7.12 -1.08 -4.04
N SER A 242 -7.82 -1.82 -4.92
CA SER A 242 -9.24 -2.08 -4.74
C SER A 242 -9.51 -3.09 -3.62
N ASN A 243 -10.66 -2.94 -2.98
CA ASN A 243 -11.12 -3.80 -1.90
C ASN A 243 -12.54 -4.27 -2.15
N LYS A 244 -12.89 -5.44 -1.61
CA LYS A 244 -14.27 -5.94 -1.60
C LYS A 244 -15.21 -4.92 -0.94
N SER A 245 -16.29 -4.56 -1.65
CA SER A 245 -17.38 -3.72 -1.13
C SER A 245 -18.61 -4.57 -0.82
N THR A 246 -19.00 -5.43 -1.75
CA THR A 246 -20.04 -6.45 -1.56
C THR A 246 -19.56 -7.79 -2.16
N GLU A 247 -20.41 -8.82 -2.19
CA GLU A 247 -20.10 -10.10 -2.84
C GLU A 247 -19.94 -9.99 -4.37
N ASP A 248 -20.44 -8.90 -4.97
CA ASP A 248 -20.45 -8.70 -6.43
C ASP A 248 -19.92 -7.32 -6.85
N SER A 249 -19.28 -6.58 -5.94
CA SER A 249 -18.69 -5.28 -6.25
C SER A 249 -17.43 -4.97 -5.46
N ILE A 250 -16.57 -4.16 -6.07
CA ILE A 250 -15.36 -3.62 -5.47
C ILE A 250 -15.48 -2.13 -5.25
N LYS A 251 -14.75 -1.63 -4.25
CA LYS A 251 -14.40 -0.22 -4.09
C LYS A 251 -13.01 -0.03 -4.66
N LEU A 252 -12.87 0.84 -5.65
CA LEU A 252 -11.60 1.15 -6.29
C LEU A 252 -10.75 2.06 -5.41
N PHE A 253 -9.45 2.07 -5.67
CA PHE A 253 -8.52 2.98 -5.01
C PHE A 253 -8.86 4.44 -5.34
N PRO A 254 -8.61 5.41 -4.43
CA PRO A 254 -8.96 6.80 -4.68
C PRO A 254 -8.29 7.39 -5.92
N ARG A 255 -8.96 8.37 -6.51
CA ARG A 255 -8.52 9.15 -7.67
C ARG A 255 -8.55 10.65 -7.34
N GLU A 256 -7.80 11.49 -8.04
CA GLU A 256 -7.92 12.97 -7.95
C GLU A 256 -8.03 13.55 -6.52
N CYS A 257 -7.08 13.23 -5.65
CA CYS A 257 -7.15 13.60 -4.22
C CYS A 257 -6.52 14.96 -3.89
N MET A 258 -5.98 15.70 -4.86
CA MET A 258 -5.29 16.97 -4.58
C MET A 258 -6.22 18.07 -4.09
N ASP A 259 -7.41 18.21 -4.67
CA ASP A 259 -8.38 19.21 -4.24
C ASP A 259 -8.80 19.00 -2.78
N LEU A 260 -8.95 17.74 -2.37
CA LEU A 260 -9.27 17.37 -0.98
C LEU A 260 -8.19 17.84 -0.01
N VAL A 261 -6.91 17.54 -0.27
CA VAL A 261 -5.83 17.88 0.67
C VAL A 261 -5.63 19.40 0.76
N LEU A 262 -5.79 20.13 -0.36
CA LEU A 262 -5.71 21.58 -0.39
C LEU A 262 -6.89 22.24 0.32
N ASP A 263 -8.10 21.70 0.19
CA ASP A 263 -9.29 22.22 0.88
C ASP A 263 -9.18 22.03 2.40
N ILE A 264 -8.75 20.85 2.87
CA ILE A 264 -8.49 20.62 4.30
C ILE A 264 -7.45 21.61 4.83
N GLN A 265 -6.32 21.77 4.14
CA GLN A 265 -5.26 22.71 4.54
C GLN A 265 -5.81 24.14 4.64
N LYS A 266 -6.55 24.58 3.63
CA LYS A 266 -7.16 25.91 3.59
C LYS A 266 -8.16 26.11 4.72
N GLN A 267 -9.06 25.17 4.98
CA GLN A 267 -10.04 25.28 6.05
C GLN A 267 -9.40 25.31 7.45
N ILE A 268 -8.34 24.54 7.68
CA ILE A 268 -7.57 24.61 8.93
C ILE A 268 -6.91 25.98 9.06
N LEU A 269 -6.28 26.50 8.01
CA LEU A 269 -5.66 27.82 8.00
C LEU A 269 -6.70 28.91 8.30
N ASP A 270 -7.85 28.89 7.63
CA ASP A 270 -8.93 29.87 7.79
C ASP A 270 -9.49 29.86 9.24
N ARG A 271 -9.62 28.68 9.86
CA ARG A 271 -10.21 28.53 11.20
C ARG A 271 -9.25 28.70 12.37
N THR A 272 -7.95 28.43 12.16
CA THR A 272 -6.96 28.38 13.26
C THR A 272 -5.78 29.33 13.05
N GLY A 273 -5.61 29.86 11.85
CA GLY A 273 -4.40 30.60 11.45
C GLY A 273 -3.14 29.73 11.34
N LYS A 274 -3.27 28.39 11.38
CA LYS A 274 -2.15 27.44 11.33
C LYS A 274 -1.98 26.84 9.95
N HIS A 275 -0.73 26.85 9.48
CA HIS A 275 -0.37 26.23 8.22
C HIS A 275 0.06 24.78 8.45
N VAL A 276 -0.87 23.84 8.27
CA VAL A 276 -0.62 22.39 8.40
C VAL A 276 -0.21 21.78 7.07
N GLU A 277 0.31 20.56 7.11
CA GLU A 277 0.44 19.71 5.93
C GLU A 277 -0.66 18.65 5.92
N VAL A 278 -1.06 18.19 4.73
CA VAL A 278 -2.16 17.23 4.57
C VAL A 278 -1.77 16.16 3.57
N MET A 279 -2.14 14.91 3.84
CA MET A 279 -1.98 13.82 2.88
C MET A 279 -3.14 12.82 2.90
N VAL A 280 -3.36 12.17 1.76
CA VAL A 280 -4.11 10.91 1.68
C VAL A 280 -3.11 9.77 1.62
N TYR A 281 -3.10 8.92 2.65
CA TYR A 281 -2.18 7.79 2.76
C TYR A 281 -2.89 6.48 2.44
N GLY A 282 -2.18 5.55 1.81
CA GLY A 282 -2.55 4.14 1.72
C GLY A 282 -1.70 3.28 2.65
N ASP A 283 -1.74 1.97 2.43
CA ASP A 283 -0.95 0.94 3.11
C ASP A 283 0.54 1.35 3.31
N GLY A 284 1.05 1.17 4.53
CA GLY A 284 2.40 1.54 4.97
C GLY A 284 3.43 0.42 4.88
N ALA A 285 4.72 0.73 4.74
CA ALA A 285 5.76 -0.30 4.60
C ALA A 285 6.19 -0.95 5.93
N PHE A 286 5.25 -1.51 6.71
CA PHE A 286 5.52 -2.33 7.89
C PHE A 286 5.55 -3.81 7.54
N LYS A 287 6.54 -4.55 8.05
CA LYS A 287 6.57 -6.02 7.95
C LYS A 287 6.24 -6.64 9.30
N ASP A 288 5.16 -7.39 9.36
CA ASP A 288 4.86 -8.19 10.53
C ASP A 288 5.98 -9.24 10.78
N PRO A 289 6.54 -9.31 12.00
CA PRO A 289 7.62 -10.25 12.29
C PRO A 289 7.17 -11.71 12.39
N VAL A 290 5.88 -12.03 12.52
CA VAL A 290 5.40 -13.42 12.67
C VAL A 290 5.15 -14.05 11.31
N GLY A 291 4.09 -13.61 10.63
CA GLY A 291 3.69 -14.07 9.29
C GLY A 291 4.54 -13.50 8.15
N LYS A 292 5.47 -12.56 8.44
CA LYS A 292 6.41 -12.00 7.45
C LYS A 292 5.73 -11.28 6.29
N ILE A 293 4.52 -10.79 6.51
CA ILE A 293 3.73 -10.05 5.53
C ILE A 293 4.04 -8.56 5.66
N TRP A 294 4.28 -7.92 4.53
CA TRP A 294 4.30 -6.47 4.41
C TRP A 294 2.86 -5.96 4.28
N GLU A 295 2.50 -4.97 5.09
CA GLU A 295 1.26 -4.20 4.95
C GLU A 295 1.37 -3.21 3.78
N LEU A 296 1.79 -3.68 2.61
CA LEU A 296 2.11 -2.87 1.44
C LEU A 296 1.31 -3.36 0.20
N ALA A 297 0.01 -3.55 0.39
CA ALA A 297 -0.88 -4.11 -0.63
C ALA A 297 -1.59 -3.03 -1.48
N ASP A 298 -1.28 -1.75 -1.25
CA ASP A 298 -1.65 -0.64 -2.14
C ASP A 298 -0.56 -0.31 -3.16
N PRO A 299 -0.92 0.29 -4.31
CA PRO A 299 0.04 0.66 -5.34
C PRO A 299 0.95 1.85 -4.97
N CYS A 300 0.62 2.59 -3.90
CA CYS A 300 1.44 3.67 -3.36
C CYS A 300 1.05 4.02 -1.92
N VAL A 301 2.02 4.48 -1.11
CA VAL A 301 1.78 4.94 0.27
C VAL A 301 1.09 6.31 0.34
N ALA A 302 1.33 7.20 -0.62
CA ALA A 302 0.70 8.52 -0.66
C ALA A 302 -0.01 8.74 -1.99
N VAL A 303 -1.32 8.93 -1.91
CA VAL A 303 -2.19 9.18 -3.07
C VAL A 303 -2.12 10.65 -3.48
N ALA A 304 -2.12 11.54 -2.50
CA ALA A 304 -1.99 12.99 -2.63
C ALA A 304 -1.37 13.56 -1.36
N ASN A 305 -0.63 14.67 -1.50
CA ASN A 305 -0.02 15.36 -0.36
C ASN A 305 0.24 16.83 -0.70
N THR A 306 0.23 17.68 0.31
CA THR A 306 0.68 19.08 0.20
C THR A 306 2.20 19.16 -0.04
N GLU A 307 2.66 20.28 -0.60
CA GLU A 307 4.06 20.49 -1.04
C GLU A 307 5.07 20.34 0.11
N GLY A 308 4.69 20.71 1.34
CA GLY A 308 5.59 20.60 2.51
C GLY A 308 5.94 19.18 2.92
N LEU A 309 5.31 18.17 2.31
CA LEU A 309 5.62 16.73 2.48
C LEU A 309 6.50 16.18 1.34
N GLU A 310 6.91 17.01 0.38
CA GLU A 310 7.83 16.59 -0.67
C GLU A 310 9.28 16.52 -0.17
N GLY A 311 10.05 15.58 -0.72
CA GLY A 311 11.45 15.37 -0.37
C GLY A 311 11.67 14.33 0.74
N THR A 312 12.79 14.48 1.45
CA THR A 312 13.30 13.50 2.41
C THR A 312 13.72 14.20 3.71
N PRO A 313 13.68 13.53 4.88
CA PRO A 313 14.20 14.09 6.11
C PRO A 313 15.64 14.58 5.94
N ASN A 314 15.94 15.73 6.52
CA ASN A 314 17.26 16.34 6.50
C ASN A 314 17.71 16.67 7.93
N GLU A 315 18.19 15.66 8.66
CA GLU A 315 18.59 15.76 10.06
C GLU A 315 20.07 15.46 10.28
N VAL A 316 20.66 16.11 11.28
CA VAL A 316 22.04 15.86 11.68
C VAL A 316 22.04 14.79 12.77
N LYS A 317 22.98 13.85 12.70
CA LYS A 317 23.07 12.76 13.69
C LYS A 317 23.63 13.27 15.01
N LEU A 318 22.74 13.51 15.99
CA LEU A 318 23.12 13.98 17.33
C LEU A 318 24.20 13.12 17.99
N LYS A 319 24.05 11.79 17.92
CA LYS A 319 25.03 10.84 18.46
C LYS A 319 26.39 10.95 17.77
N TYR A 320 26.41 11.10 16.43
CA TYR A 320 27.67 11.28 15.71
C TYR A 320 28.37 12.57 16.12
N LEU A 321 27.63 13.68 16.22
CA LEU A 321 28.17 14.95 16.68
C LEU A 321 28.72 14.86 18.11
N ALA A 322 27.98 14.21 19.01
CA ALA A 322 28.40 14.03 20.39
C ALA A 322 29.64 13.13 20.52
N ASP A 323 29.70 12.02 19.79
CA ASP A 323 30.77 11.03 19.91
C ASP A 323 32.05 11.42 19.14
N ASN A 324 31.95 12.31 18.13
CA ASN A 324 33.08 12.70 17.27
C ASN A 324 33.43 14.19 17.39
N ASP A 325 32.55 15.06 16.89
CA ASP A 325 32.82 16.50 16.72
C ASP A 325 32.92 17.24 18.08
N PHE A 326 32.18 16.76 19.09
CA PHE A 326 32.06 17.38 20.41
C PHE A 326 32.37 16.43 21.57
N LYS A 327 33.17 15.39 21.33
CA LYS A 327 33.50 14.32 22.30
C LYS A 327 34.05 14.82 23.65
N ASP A 328 34.71 15.98 23.65
CA ASP A 328 35.34 16.58 24.83
C ASP A 328 34.39 17.52 25.59
N LEU A 329 33.18 17.76 25.07
CA LEU A 329 32.14 18.58 25.70
C LEU A 329 31.16 17.71 26.49
N SER A 330 30.61 18.27 27.57
CA SER A 330 29.55 17.63 28.36
C SER A 330 28.56 18.66 28.90
N GLY A 331 27.42 18.17 29.41
CA GLY A 331 26.40 19.02 30.03
C GLY A 331 25.89 20.13 29.10
N GLU A 332 25.82 21.35 29.63
CA GLU A 332 25.30 22.52 28.90
C GLU A 332 26.19 22.92 27.71
N ALA A 333 27.51 22.75 27.80
CA ALA A 333 28.43 23.07 26.71
C ALA A 333 28.19 22.19 25.49
N LEU A 334 27.99 20.88 25.70
CA LEU A 334 27.66 19.94 24.62
C LEU A 334 26.31 20.26 23.99
N LYS A 335 25.30 20.55 24.83
CA LYS A 335 23.96 20.94 24.37
C LYS A 335 24.00 22.18 23.49
N ASN A 336 24.76 23.21 23.88
CA ASN A 336 24.89 24.44 23.12
C ASN A 336 25.61 24.22 21.79
N ALA A 337 26.69 23.43 21.77
CA ALA A 337 27.45 23.12 20.57
C ALA A 337 26.61 22.32 19.54
N ILE A 338 25.90 21.29 19.99
CA ILE A 338 24.97 20.52 19.15
C ILE A 338 23.85 21.43 18.61
N SER A 339 23.27 22.27 19.47
CA SER A 339 22.19 23.19 19.07
C SER A 339 22.63 24.18 18.01
N GLN A 340 23.85 24.70 18.13
CA GLN A 340 24.43 25.59 17.13
C GLN A 340 24.64 24.86 15.79
N ARG A 341 25.22 23.65 15.83
CA ARG A 341 25.45 22.85 14.61
C ARG A 341 24.17 22.52 13.85
N ILE A 342 23.06 22.29 14.56
CA ILE A 342 21.75 22.05 13.97
C ILE A 342 21.21 23.30 13.27
N LYS A 343 21.40 24.48 13.87
CA LYS A 343 20.97 25.76 13.27
C LYS A 343 21.79 26.14 12.04
N GLU A 344 23.06 25.76 12.01
CA GLU A 344 24.00 26.03 10.91
C GLU A 344 23.92 24.98 9.77
N LYS A 345 23.07 23.96 9.88
CA LYS A 345 23.00 22.87 8.89
C LYS A 345 22.54 23.40 7.51
N LYS A 346 23.11 22.83 6.45
CA LYS A 346 22.71 23.12 5.06
C LYS A 346 21.36 22.47 4.74
N SER A 347 20.65 23.04 3.75
CA SER A 347 19.38 22.51 3.24
C SER A 347 19.49 21.13 2.55
N ASN A 348 20.70 20.72 2.18
CA ASN A 348 21.00 19.38 1.67
C ASN A 348 22.27 18.84 2.32
N LEU A 349 22.16 17.71 3.03
CA LEU A 349 23.27 17.05 3.71
C LEU A 349 23.79 15.80 2.94
N VAL A 350 23.25 15.48 1.76
CA VAL A 350 23.67 14.29 0.99
C VAL A 350 25.18 14.31 0.76
N GLY A 351 25.88 13.30 1.31
CA GLY A 351 27.33 13.15 1.21
C GLY A 351 28.15 13.76 2.36
N ASP A 352 27.52 14.47 3.30
CA ASP A 352 28.19 14.95 4.52
C ASP A 352 28.44 13.77 5.47
N MET A 353 29.68 13.63 5.99
CA MET A 353 30.06 12.61 6.97
C MET A 353 29.13 12.59 8.19
N SER A 354 28.64 13.76 8.62
CA SER A 354 27.70 13.92 9.74
C SER A 354 26.26 13.44 9.41
N SER A 355 25.98 13.14 8.15
CA SER A 355 24.72 12.55 7.66
C SER A 355 24.85 11.07 7.25
N GLN A 356 26.07 10.52 7.22
CA GLN A 356 26.29 9.15 6.72
C GLN A 356 25.55 8.11 7.56
N GLY A 357 24.68 7.33 6.90
CA GLY A 357 23.97 6.19 7.47
C GLY A 357 22.46 6.38 7.70
N THR A 358 21.81 7.35 7.07
CA THR A 358 20.37 7.28 6.80
C THR A 358 20.18 7.04 5.30
N THR A 359 19.52 5.95 4.92
CA THR A 359 19.07 5.81 3.53
C THR A 359 17.92 6.81 3.34
N PRO A 360 18.04 7.79 2.44
CA PRO A 360 17.00 8.80 2.29
C PRO A 360 15.69 8.13 1.89
N ARG A 361 14.66 8.29 2.73
CA ARG A 361 13.29 7.85 2.48
C ARG A 361 12.42 9.07 2.26
N ARG A 362 11.40 8.95 1.42
CA ARG A 362 10.45 10.04 1.21
C ARG A 362 9.69 10.30 2.50
N LEU A 363 9.43 11.57 2.80
CA LEU A 363 8.64 11.97 3.97
C LEU A 363 7.27 11.30 3.95
N THR A 364 6.61 11.29 2.79
CA THR A 364 5.32 10.64 2.57
C THR A 364 5.31 9.15 2.95
N ASP A 365 6.39 8.43 2.65
CA ASP A 365 6.47 6.98 2.91
C ASP A 365 6.65 6.72 4.41
N LEU A 366 7.47 7.55 5.08
CA LEU A 366 7.70 7.47 6.52
C LEU A 366 6.45 7.86 7.33
N ILE A 367 5.85 9.00 6.99
CA ILE A 367 4.66 9.52 7.68
C ILE A 367 3.45 8.62 7.38
N GLY A 368 3.25 8.21 6.12
CA GLY A 368 2.18 7.28 5.75
C GLY A 368 2.28 5.96 6.51
N SER A 369 3.49 5.39 6.64
CA SER A 369 3.70 4.17 7.44
C SER A 369 3.42 4.37 8.93
N LEU A 370 3.75 5.55 9.49
CA LEU A 370 3.38 5.89 10.87
C LEU A 370 1.86 6.01 11.03
N CYS A 371 1.18 6.64 10.06
CA CYS A 371 -0.25 6.79 10.05
C CYS A 371 -0.97 5.44 9.98
N ASP A 372 -0.54 4.57 9.07
CA ASP A 372 -1.08 3.23 8.90
C ASP A 372 -0.90 2.34 10.13
N LEU A 373 0.27 2.41 10.78
CA LEU A 373 0.48 1.75 12.08
C LEU A 373 -0.45 2.31 13.19
N THR A 374 -0.79 3.59 13.12
CA THR A 374 -1.62 4.25 14.13
C THR A 374 -3.11 3.91 13.95
N SER A 375 -3.62 3.94 12.71
CA SER A 375 -4.98 3.45 12.40
C SER A 375 -5.08 1.95 12.65
N GLY A 376 -4.09 1.20 12.17
CA GLY A 376 -4.06 -0.25 12.16
C GLY A 376 -5.06 -0.86 11.18
N SER A 377 -4.99 -2.18 11.02
CA SER A 377 -5.79 -2.94 10.04
C SER A 377 -7.27 -3.16 10.40
N GLY A 378 -7.74 -2.58 11.51
CA GLY A 378 -9.11 -2.76 12.02
C GLY A 378 -9.94 -1.48 11.94
N ASP A 379 -11.26 -1.63 11.85
CA ASP A 379 -12.19 -0.50 11.86
C ASP A 379 -12.36 0.09 13.26
N LYS A 380 -11.35 0.84 13.73
CA LYS A 380 -11.35 1.54 15.02
C LYS A 380 -12.09 2.88 14.98
N GLY A 381 -12.67 3.23 13.82
CA GLY A 381 -13.28 4.53 13.59
C GLY A 381 -12.29 5.70 13.60
N THR A 382 -10.98 5.45 13.43
CA THR A 382 -9.92 6.49 13.39
C THR A 382 -9.27 6.64 12.02
N PRO A 383 -10.01 7.03 10.97
CA PRO A 383 -9.48 7.13 9.61
C PRO A 383 -8.59 8.35 9.39
N VAL A 384 -8.58 9.31 10.32
CA VAL A 384 -7.76 10.52 10.27
C VAL A 384 -6.68 10.42 11.34
N ILE A 385 -5.44 10.66 10.94
CA ILE A 385 -4.28 10.68 11.84
C ILE A 385 -3.71 12.09 11.90
N LEU A 386 -3.60 12.63 13.11
CA LEU A 386 -2.86 13.87 13.37
C LEU A 386 -1.46 13.52 13.86
N VAL A 387 -0.44 13.90 13.09
CA VAL A 387 0.97 13.76 13.46
C VAL A 387 1.52 15.14 13.85
N GLN A 388 1.91 15.28 15.11
CA GLN A 388 2.37 16.56 15.66
C GLN A 388 3.86 16.56 15.93
N GLY A 389 4.54 17.66 15.60
CA GLY A 389 5.97 17.82 15.82
C GLY A 389 6.86 16.82 15.08
N TYR A 390 6.43 16.40 13.89
CA TYR A 390 7.24 15.54 13.02
C TYR A 390 8.51 16.26 12.51
N PHE A 391 8.40 17.56 12.24
CA PHE A 391 9.49 18.37 11.69
C PHE A 391 10.31 19.12 12.76
N ASP A 392 9.98 18.91 14.03
CA ASP A 392 10.73 19.49 15.13
C ASP A 392 12.09 18.80 15.25
N ASN A 393 13.11 19.56 15.65
CA ASN A 393 14.43 19.04 15.93
C ASN A 393 14.82 19.31 17.40
N TYR A 394 16.03 18.91 17.78
CA TYR A 394 16.52 19.05 19.16
C TYR A 394 16.55 20.49 19.70
N THR A 395 16.44 21.51 18.83
CA THR A 395 16.45 22.92 19.22
C THR A 395 15.06 23.56 19.36
N ASN A 396 14.01 22.80 19.07
CA ASN A 396 12.59 23.15 19.29
C ASN A 396 12.14 22.71 20.69
#